data_AF-A0A1G7NUI6-F1
#
_entry.id   AF-A0A1G7NUI6-F1
#
_cell.length_a   1.000
_cell.length_b   1.000
_cell.length_c   1.000
_cell.angle_alpha   90.00
_cell.angle_beta   90.00
_cell.angle_gamma   90.00
#
_symmetry.space_group_name_H-M   'P 1'
#
loop_
_entity.id
_entity.type
_entity.pdbx_description
1 polymer ?
#
loop_
_entity_poly.entity_id
_entity_poly.type
_entity_poly.pdbx_seq_one_letter_code
_entity_poly.pdbx_strand_id
1 'polypeptide(L)'
;MDLTSWKETSNKIQSLIDIFNIKELNKGLVITFYLSAAKRYLEDHDIENGSEYAERVLNELILMKEKDFVLKGDDYFNLVDDWMDQNIIVGKKANRSDKMIVQSVLNIFSNDEIFEQIRKNSNLKDLHEKLKKKYE
;
A
#
# COMPACT_ATOMS: atom_id res chain seq x y z
N MET A 1 1.97 6.12 20.88
CA MET A 1 0.49 6.10 20.83
C MET A 1 0.07 4.69 21.25
N ASP A 2 -0.88 4.56 22.17
CA ASP A 2 -1.37 3.24 22.58
C ASP A 2 -2.14 2.54 21.44
N LEU A 3 -2.38 1.24 21.58
CA LEU A 3 -3.04 0.43 20.56
C LEU A 3 -4.49 0.87 20.28
N THR A 4 -5.20 1.42 21.25
CA THR A 4 -6.59 1.87 21.08
C THR A 4 -6.65 3.13 20.23
N SER A 5 -5.84 4.12 20.59
CA SER A 5 -5.66 5.36 19.83
C SER A 5 -5.16 5.09 18.42
N TRP A 6 -4.27 4.09 18.26
CA TRP A 6 -3.80 3.64 16.96
C TRP A 6 -4.93 3.02 16.13
N LYS A 7 -5.72 2.09 16.68
CA LYS A 7 -6.86 1.48 16.00
C LYS A 7 -7.86 2.54 15.51
N GLU A 8 -8.18 3.52 16.35
CA GLU A 8 -9.05 4.62 15.95
C GLU A 8 -8.44 5.45 14.81
N THR A 9 -7.14 5.74 14.87
CA THR A 9 -6.41 6.46 13.81
C THR A 9 -6.44 5.68 12.50
N SER A 10 -6.15 4.37 12.54
CA SER A 10 -6.19 3.50 11.36
C SER A 10 -7.59 3.45 10.73
N ASN A 11 -8.64 3.39 11.54
CA ASN A 11 -10.03 3.39 11.07
C ASN A 11 -10.41 4.73 10.41
N LYS A 12 -9.99 5.86 10.99
CA LYS A 12 -10.19 7.18 10.39
C LYS A 12 -9.46 7.33 9.06
N ILE A 13 -8.21 6.87 8.98
CA ILE A 13 -7.46 6.90 7.73
C ILE A 13 -8.11 5.99 6.68
N GLN A 14 -8.57 4.79 7.06
CA GLN A 14 -9.30 3.92 6.14
C GLN A 14 -10.57 4.60 5.60
N SER A 15 -11.33 5.25 6.48
CA SER A 15 -12.52 6.00 6.09
C SER A 15 -12.18 7.12 5.10
N LEU A 16 -11.05 7.82 5.27
CA LEU A 16 -10.59 8.84 4.32
C LEU A 16 -10.19 8.22 2.97
N ILE A 17 -9.50 7.08 2.99
CA ILE A 17 -9.12 6.36 1.78
C ILE A 17 -10.37 6.02 0.96
N ASP A 18 -11.43 5.57 1.62
CA ASP A 18 -12.66 5.14 0.98
C ASP A 18 -13.50 6.34 0.52
N ILE A 19 -13.72 7.34 1.39
CA ILE A 19 -14.54 8.52 1.09
C ILE A 19 -13.97 9.32 -0.08
N PHE A 20 -12.65 9.51 -0.12
CA PHE A 20 -11.98 10.29 -1.15
C PHE A 20 -11.39 9.44 -2.28
N ASN A 21 -11.70 8.14 -2.32
CA ASN A 21 -11.18 7.22 -3.33
C ASN A 21 -9.66 7.34 -3.53
N ILE A 22 -8.92 7.52 -2.44
CA ILE A 22 -7.47 7.85 -2.46
C ILE A 22 -6.67 6.76 -3.16
N LYS A 23 -7.18 5.53 -3.18
CA LYS A 23 -6.58 4.42 -3.91
C LYS A 23 -6.43 4.70 -5.40
N GLU A 24 -7.40 5.34 -6.03
CA GLU A 24 -7.31 5.72 -7.44
C GLU A 24 -6.48 6.99 -7.64
N LEU A 25 -6.50 7.92 -6.67
CA LEU A 25 -5.71 9.14 -6.75
C LEU A 25 -4.21 8.87 -6.57
N ASN A 26 -3.85 8.09 -5.56
CA ASN A 26 -2.47 7.81 -5.17
C ASN A 26 -2.34 6.44 -4.48
N LYS A 27 -2.26 5.39 -5.29
CA LYS A 27 -2.08 4.01 -4.82
C LYS A 27 -0.81 3.81 -3.99
N GLY A 28 0.25 4.56 -4.29
CA GLY A 28 1.51 4.53 -3.54
C GLY A 28 1.35 4.96 -2.08
N LEU A 29 0.55 6.01 -1.85
CA LEU A 29 0.23 6.49 -0.51
C LEU A 29 -0.55 5.41 0.28
N VAL A 30 -1.55 4.78 -0.36
CA VAL A 30 -2.36 3.73 0.27
C VAL A 30 -1.51 2.51 0.64
N ILE A 31 -0.65 2.03 -0.27
CA ILE A 31 0.26 0.92 0.00
C ILE A 31 1.22 1.25 1.15
N THR A 32 1.75 2.48 1.18
CA THR A 32 2.65 2.93 2.24
C THR A 32 1.94 2.91 3.59
N PHE A 33 0.70 3.41 3.66
CA PHE A 33 -0.11 3.37 4.87
C PHE A 33 -0.37 1.93 5.33
N TYR A 34 -0.84 1.05 4.43
CA TYR A 34 -1.12 -0.34 4.80
C TYR A 34 0.12 -1.08 5.30
N LEU A 35 1.28 -0.85 4.68
CA LEU A 35 2.53 -1.45 5.11
C LEU A 35 2.96 -0.95 6.50
N SER A 36 2.87 0.36 6.75
CA SER A 36 3.13 0.93 8.08
C SER A 36 2.15 0.40 9.13
N ALA A 37 0.88 0.23 8.77
CA ALA A 37 -0.12 -0.31 9.68
C ALA A 37 0.13 -1.78 10.02
N ALA A 38 0.44 -2.61 9.03
CA ALA A 38 0.83 -4.01 9.26
C ALA A 38 2.00 -4.08 10.24
N LYS A 39 3.07 -3.32 9.99
CA LYS A 39 4.24 -3.29 10.87
C LYS A 39 3.88 -2.88 12.30
N ARG A 40 3.11 -1.80 12.46
CA ARG A 40 2.72 -1.29 13.78
C ARG A 40 1.89 -2.30 14.58
N TYR A 41 0.94 -2.99 13.95
CA TYR A 41 0.16 -4.03 14.62
C TYR A 41 1.01 -5.23 15.03
N LEU A 42 1.97 -5.63 14.19
CA LEU A 42 2.89 -6.71 14.51
C LEU A 42 3.87 -6.36 15.64
N GLU A 43 4.27 -5.09 15.75
CA GLU A 43 5.05 -4.57 16.89
C GLU A 43 4.29 -4.65 18.21
N ASP A 44 2.95 -4.54 18.17
CA ASP A 44 2.05 -4.72 19.31
C ASP A 44 1.58 -6.18 19.48
N HIS A 45 2.14 -7.14 18.72
CA HIS A 45 1.75 -8.55 18.67
C HIS A 45 0.28 -8.81 18.30
N ASP A 46 -0.38 -7.86 17.66
CA ASP A 46 -1.72 -8.00 17.10
C ASP A 46 -1.62 -8.68 15.71
N ILE A 47 -1.43 -10.00 15.72
CA ILE A 47 -1.18 -10.82 14.53
C ILE A 47 -2.35 -10.77 13.54
N GLU A 48 -3.59 -10.66 14.04
CA GLU A 48 -4.80 -10.60 13.23
C GLU A 48 -4.79 -9.33 12.36
N ASN A 49 -4.71 -8.15 12.99
CA ASN A 49 -4.68 -6.88 12.24
C ASN A 49 -3.40 -6.75 11.41
N GLY A 50 -2.26 -7.22 11.94
CA GLY A 50 -0.99 -7.24 11.19
C GLY A 50 -1.08 -8.06 9.90
N SER A 51 -1.71 -9.23 9.96
CA SER A 51 -1.95 -10.08 8.78
C SER A 51 -2.93 -9.42 7.81
N GLU A 52 -4.03 -8.86 8.32
CA GLU A 52 -5.04 -8.21 7.49
C GLU A 52 -4.44 -7.06 6.66
N TYR A 53 -3.67 -6.17 7.29
CA TYR A 53 -3.03 -5.07 6.58
C TYR A 53 -1.93 -5.55 5.62
N ALA A 54 -1.21 -6.62 5.95
CA ALA A 54 -0.27 -7.25 5.03
C ALA A 54 -0.98 -7.81 3.78
N GLU A 55 -2.14 -8.45 3.95
CA GLU A 55 -2.96 -8.95 2.86
C GLU A 55 -3.47 -7.81 1.97
N ARG A 56 -3.92 -6.71 2.58
CA ARG A 56 -4.31 -5.49 1.85
C ARG A 56 -3.17 -4.99 0.96
N VAL A 57 -1.94 -4.91 1.47
CA VAL A 57 -0.77 -4.54 0.66
C VAL A 57 -0.60 -5.46 -0.55
N LEU A 58 -0.57 -6.78 -0.34
CA LEU A 58 -0.33 -7.73 -1.43
C LEU A 58 -1.47 -7.72 -2.46
N ASN A 59 -2.72 -7.60 -2.02
CA ASN A 59 -3.88 -7.49 -2.91
C ASN A 59 -3.81 -6.23 -3.78
N GLU A 60 -3.43 -5.08 -3.23
CA GLU A 60 -3.27 -3.85 -4.00
C GLU A 60 -2.20 -3.98 -5.10
N LEU A 61 -1.09 -4.66 -4.80
CA LEU A 61 -0.04 -4.93 -5.78
C LEU A 61 -0.50 -5.95 -6.85
N ILE A 62 -1.33 -6.94 -6.49
CA ILE A 62 -1.87 -7.91 -7.45
C ILE A 62 -2.82 -7.23 -8.43
N LEU A 63 -3.69 -6.35 -7.93
CA LEU A 63 -4.63 -5.59 -8.75
C LEU A 63 -3.96 -4.48 -9.57
N MET A 64 -2.66 -4.25 -9.36
CA MET A 64 -1.92 -3.20 -10.02
C MET A 64 -1.84 -3.40 -11.54
N LYS A 65 -2.10 -2.35 -12.31
CA LYS A 65 -1.87 -2.28 -13.76
C LYS A 65 -0.63 -1.40 -14.05
N GLU A 66 -0.13 -1.45 -15.29
CA GLU A 66 0.97 -0.55 -15.68
C GLU A 66 0.57 0.92 -15.49
N LYS A 67 1.48 1.72 -14.91
CA LYS A 67 1.32 3.15 -14.59
C LYS A 67 0.35 3.45 -13.45
N ASP A 68 0.10 2.51 -12.55
CA ASP A 68 -0.76 2.73 -11.37
C ASP A 68 -0.10 3.60 -10.28
N PHE A 69 1.23 3.80 -10.30
CA PHE A 69 1.93 4.75 -9.41
C PHE A 69 2.08 6.13 -10.04
N VAL A 70 0.95 6.70 -10.44
CA VAL A 70 0.83 8.05 -10.97
C VAL A 70 -0.20 8.78 -10.13
N LEU A 71 0.14 9.98 -9.66
CA LEU A 71 -0.86 10.86 -9.05
C LEU A 71 -1.78 11.35 -10.18
N LYS A 72 -3.08 11.10 -10.04
CA LYS A 72 -4.11 11.51 -11.02
C LYS A 72 -5.34 12.02 -10.28
N GLY A 73 -6.13 12.87 -10.94
CA GLY A 73 -7.42 13.30 -10.44
C GLY A 73 -8.50 12.23 -10.64
N ASP A 74 -9.71 12.55 -10.18
CA ASP A 74 -10.95 11.84 -10.49
C ASP A 74 -12.08 12.84 -10.75
N ASP A 75 -13.32 12.38 -10.87
CA ASP A 75 -14.48 13.23 -11.14
C ASP A 75 -14.68 14.33 -10.08
N TYR A 76 -14.25 14.11 -8.84
CA TYR A 76 -14.30 15.09 -7.76
C TYR A 76 -13.04 15.96 -7.73
N PHE A 77 -11.86 15.36 -7.81
CA PHE A 77 -10.55 16.01 -7.88
C PHE A 77 -10.14 16.37 -9.31
N ASN A 78 -11.08 16.94 -10.07
CA ASN A 78 -10.95 17.16 -11.52
C ASN A 78 -9.92 18.22 -11.93
N LEU A 79 -9.40 19.03 -10.99
CA LEU A 79 -8.37 20.04 -11.24
C LEU A 79 -6.94 19.54 -10.99
N VAL A 80 -6.78 18.37 -10.35
CA VAL A 80 -5.47 17.88 -9.91
C VAL A 80 -4.56 17.60 -11.10
N ASP A 81 -5.11 17.01 -12.17
CA ASP A 81 -4.33 16.70 -13.36
C ASP A 81 -3.75 17.94 -14.04
N ASP A 82 -4.56 18.94 -14.32
CA ASP A 82 -4.13 20.19 -14.95
C ASP A 82 -3.14 20.94 -14.07
N TRP A 83 -3.42 21.00 -12.75
CA TRP A 83 -2.51 21.64 -11.81
C TRP A 83 -1.13 20.98 -11.82
N MET A 84 -1.06 19.65 -11.84
CA MET A 84 0.22 18.95 -11.87
C MET A 84 0.98 19.17 -13.18
N ASP A 85 0.30 19.15 -14.33
CA ASP A 85 0.93 19.35 -15.63
C ASP A 85 1.53 20.76 -15.76
N GLN A 86 0.94 21.75 -15.10
CA GLN A 86 1.41 23.13 -15.10
C GLN A 86 2.50 23.42 -14.05
N ASN A 87 2.48 22.72 -12.91
CA ASN A 87 3.28 23.10 -11.74
C ASN A 87 4.39 22.10 -11.37
N ILE A 88 4.35 20.85 -11.86
CA ILE A 88 5.35 19.83 -11.51
C ILE A 88 6.31 19.62 -12.69
N ILE A 89 7.51 20.21 -12.58
CA ILE A 89 8.60 20.13 -13.60
C ILE A 89 8.99 18.67 -13.91
N VAL A 90 8.86 17.77 -12.94
CA VAL A 90 9.23 16.35 -13.05
C VAL A 90 8.09 15.47 -13.60
N GLY A 91 6.89 16.04 -13.79
CA GLY A 91 5.68 15.33 -14.22
C GLY A 91 5.04 14.46 -13.13
N LYS A 92 4.04 13.65 -13.53
CA LYS A 92 3.16 12.86 -12.64
C LYS A 92 3.69 11.47 -12.27
N LYS A 93 4.80 11.02 -12.87
CA LYS A 93 5.32 9.65 -12.73
C LYS A 93 6.18 9.49 -11.48
N ALA A 94 6.06 8.34 -10.82
CA ALA A 94 7.02 7.95 -9.80
C ALA A 94 8.45 7.86 -10.38
N ASN A 95 9.45 8.27 -9.58
CA ASN A 95 10.88 8.15 -9.92
C ASN A 95 11.36 6.69 -10.06
N ARG A 96 10.54 5.72 -9.61
CA ARG A 96 10.81 4.28 -9.65
C ARG A 96 9.78 3.61 -10.55
N SER A 97 10.20 2.58 -11.28
CA SER A 97 9.25 1.76 -12.03
C SER A 97 8.34 0.98 -11.08
N ASP A 98 7.13 0.68 -11.55
CA ASP A 98 6.15 -0.16 -10.86
C ASP A 98 6.78 -1.49 -10.37
N LYS A 99 7.60 -2.13 -11.22
CA LYS A 99 8.35 -3.35 -10.88
C LYS A 99 9.32 -3.13 -9.70
N MET A 100 10.05 -2.01 -9.67
CA MET A 100 10.95 -1.71 -8.55
C MET A 100 10.19 -1.47 -7.24
N ILE A 101 9.01 -0.85 -7.29
CA ILE A 101 8.19 -0.61 -6.10
C ILE A 101 7.67 -1.94 -5.56
N VAL A 102 7.11 -2.79 -6.42
CA VAL A 102 6.63 -4.14 -6.04
C VAL A 102 7.78 -4.95 -5.44
N GLN A 103 8.94 -4.97 -6.09
CA GLN A 103 10.11 -5.71 -5.60
C GLN A 103 10.57 -5.20 -4.23
N SER A 104 10.53 -3.89 -4.01
CA SER A 104 10.87 -3.28 -2.72
C SER A 104 9.91 -3.75 -1.62
N VAL A 105 8.61 -3.81 -1.91
CA VAL A 105 7.61 -4.28 -0.94
C VAL A 105 7.77 -5.78 -0.66
N LEU A 106 7.95 -6.62 -1.70
CA LEU A 106 8.21 -8.05 -1.53
C LEU A 106 9.48 -8.31 -0.71
N ASN A 107 10.52 -7.49 -0.90
CA ASN A 107 11.75 -7.55 -0.12
C ASN A 107 11.51 -7.26 1.37
N ILE A 108 10.60 -6.34 1.71
CA ILE A 108 10.24 -6.05 3.11
C ILE A 108 9.58 -7.27 3.75
N PHE A 109 8.59 -7.88 3.11
CA PHE A 109 7.95 -9.11 3.63
C PHE A 109 8.93 -10.29 3.79
N SER A 110 9.93 -10.36 2.91
CA SER A 110 10.91 -11.45 2.91
C SER A 110 12.04 -11.25 3.93
N ASN A 111 12.40 -10.02 4.29
CA ASN A 111 13.63 -9.74 5.04
C ASN A 111 13.45 -8.91 6.32
N ASP A 112 12.32 -8.23 6.52
CA ASP A 112 12.06 -7.53 7.79
C ASP A 112 11.54 -8.56 8.82
N GLU A 113 12.28 -8.70 9.92
CA GLU A 113 12.04 -9.67 11.00
C GLU A 113 10.63 -9.55 11.60
N ILE A 114 10.04 -8.35 11.57
CA ILE A 114 8.70 -8.14 12.13
C ILE A 114 7.63 -9.01 11.43
N PHE A 115 7.83 -9.31 10.14
CA PHE A 115 6.91 -10.10 9.32
C PHE A 115 7.12 -11.62 9.46
N GLU A 116 8.16 -12.08 10.16
CA GLU A 116 8.35 -13.52 10.47
C GLU A 116 7.13 -14.10 11.19
N GLN A 117 6.51 -13.29 12.06
CA GLN A 117 5.33 -13.66 12.85
C GLN A 117 4.15 -14.11 11.97
N ILE A 118 4.05 -13.59 10.74
CA ILE A 118 2.95 -13.89 9.80
C ILE A 118 3.39 -14.67 8.57
N ARG A 119 4.68 -15.01 8.44
CA ARG A 119 5.22 -15.69 7.25
C ARG A 119 4.63 -17.09 7.01
N LYS A 120 4.15 -17.74 8.07
CA LYS A 120 3.49 -19.06 7.99
C LYS A 120 2.01 -18.99 7.61
N ASN A 121 1.41 -17.80 7.54
CA ASN A 121 0.04 -17.63 7.08
C ASN A 121 -0.06 -18.07 5.62
N SER A 122 -0.90 -19.08 5.36
CA SER A 122 -1.03 -19.69 4.03
C SER A 122 -1.55 -18.70 2.98
N ASN A 123 -2.49 -17.84 3.34
CA ASN A 123 -3.06 -16.85 2.43
C ASN A 123 -2.01 -15.81 2.00
N LEU A 124 -1.24 -15.27 2.95
CA LEU A 124 -0.15 -14.36 2.66
C LEU A 124 0.93 -14.99 1.77
N LYS A 125 1.25 -16.27 2.02
CA LYS A 125 2.18 -17.03 1.18
C LYS A 125 1.66 -17.16 -0.25
N ASP A 126 0.39 -17.50 -0.44
CA ASP A 126 -0.22 -17.66 -1.76
C ASP A 126 -0.26 -16.33 -2.53
N LEU A 127 -0.60 -15.23 -1.85
CA LEU A 127 -0.58 -13.88 -2.44
C LEU A 127 0.85 -13.46 -2.85
N HIS A 128 1.84 -13.75 -2.01
CA HIS A 128 3.24 -13.44 -2.27
C HIS A 128 3.77 -14.20 -3.50
N GLU A 129 3.47 -15.50 -3.61
CA GLU A 129 3.86 -16.31 -4.76
C GLU A 129 3.14 -15.90 -6.05
N LYS A 130 1.86 -15.50 -5.95
CA LYS A 130 1.12 -14.92 -7.09
C LYS A 130 1.77 -13.62 -7.59
N LEU A 131 2.24 -12.77 -6.67
CA LEU A 131 2.96 -11.54 -7.03
C LEU A 131 4.29 -11.82 -7.70
N LYS A 132 5.11 -12.72 -7.15
CA LYS A 132 6.39 -13.09 -7.78
C LYS A 132 6.22 -13.50 -9.23
N LYS A 133 5.29 -14.43 -9.52
CA LYS A 133 5.00 -14.88 -10.89
C LYS A 133 4.55 -13.77 -11.85
N LYS A 134 3.89 -12.73 -11.33
CA LYS A 134 3.42 -11.59 -12.14
C LYS A 134 4.57 -10.66 -12.55
N TYR A 135 5.66 -10.61 -11.77
CA TYR A 135 6.74 -9.64 -11.94
C TYR A 135 8.12 -10.27 -12.22
N GLU A 136 8.21 -11.59 -12.38
CA GLU A 136 9.35 -12.29 -13.00
C GLU A 136 9.57 -11.77 -14.44
#